data_AF-A0A520BXL9-F1
#
_entry.id   AF-A0A520BXL9-F1
#
_cell.length_a   1.000
_cell.length_b   1.000
_cell.length_c   1.000
_cell.angle_alpha   90.00
_cell.angle_beta   90.00
_cell.angle_gamma   90.00
#
_symmetry.space_group_name_H-M   'P 1'
#
loop_
_entity.id
_entity.type
_entity.pdbx_description
1 polymer ?
#
loop_
_entity_poly.entity_id
_entity_poly.type
_entity_poly.pdbx_seq_one_letter_code
_entity_poly.pdbx_strand_id
1 'polypeptide(L)'
;MKILYLNAIQIIFMKKFLLAILIAFPSIVFSQTEQHLKLSENFLEVSGARTSFDDVVNTMLASQTQNVPAEHRDKFEKVMKEFFAKYFSFDILKPKIAKIYADEFSEKELKDLTVFYRSETGKKLASKLGFLTKKGMEIGQITVQEHKDELTKMIQSEFGQ
;
A
#
# COMPACT_ATOMS: atom_id res chain seq x y z
N MET A 1 -11.51 -42.16 24.30
CA MET A 1 -11.27 -43.19 23.25
C MET A 1 -12.07 -42.98 21.95
N LYS A 2 -13.15 -42.16 21.91
CA LYS A 2 -13.84 -41.76 20.66
C LYS A 2 -13.18 -40.59 19.88
N ILE A 3 -12.31 -39.80 20.51
CA ILE A 3 -11.67 -38.62 19.90
C ILE A 3 -10.46 -39.00 19.01
N LEU A 4 -9.85 -40.18 19.23
CA LEU A 4 -8.72 -40.68 18.42
C LEU A 4 -9.16 -41.23 17.05
N TYR A 5 -10.42 -41.66 16.90
CA TYR A 5 -10.95 -42.19 15.63
C TYR A 5 -11.42 -41.11 14.65
N LEU A 6 -11.81 -39.94 15.16
CA LEU A 6 -12.29 -38.83 14.31
C LEU A 6 -11.14 -38.16 13.54
N ASN A 7 -9.95 -38.10 14.16
CA ASN A 7 -8.73 -37.57 13.54
C ASN A 7 -8.12 -38.54 12.51
N ALA A 8 -8.31 -39.86 12.67
CA ALA A 8 -7.79 -40.85 11.72
C ALA A 8 -8.59 -40.88 10.39
N ILE A 9 -9.89 -40.55 10.41
CA ILE A 9 -10.74 -40.53 9.21
C ILE A 9 -10.55 -39.24 8.40
N GLN A 10 -10.29 -38.10 9.05
CA GLN A 10 -9.94 -36.83 8.38
C GLN A 10 -8.58 -36.91 7.65
N ILE A 11 -7.58 -37.59 8.24
CA ILE A 11 -6.24 -37.74 7.65
C ILE A 11 -6.24 -38.66 6.41
N ILE A 12 -7.13 -39.67 6.35
CA ILE A 12 -7.24 -40.58 5.20
C ILE A 12 -7.95 -39.90 4.02
N PHE A 13 -8.90 -38.99 4.27
CA PHE A 13 -9.59 -38.23 3.21
C PHE A 13 -8.70 -37.14 2.59
N MET A 14 -7.84 -36.47 3.37
CA MET A 14 -6.91 -35.46 2.85
C MET A 14 -5.75 -36.04 2.00
N LYS A 15 -5.37 -37.30 2.21
CA LYS A 15 -4.25 -37.93 1.47
C LYS A 15 -4.65 -38.49 0.11
N LYS A 16 -5.94 -38.72 -0.14
CA LYS A 16 -6.47 -39.21 -1.44
C LYS A 16 -6.95 -38.11 -2.37
N PHE A 17 -6.98 -36.85 -1.91
CA PHE A 17 -7.20 -35.68 -2.76
C PHE A 17 -5.90 -35.10 -3.36
N LEU A 18 -4.76 -35.74 -3.08
CA LEU A 18 -3.42 -35.32 -3.49
C LEU A 18 -2.99 -35.92 -4.85
N LEU A 19 -3.94 -36.42 -5.65
CA LEU A 19 -3.60 -37.06 -6.93
C LEU A 19 -4.68 -36.85 -8.02
N ALA A 20 -4.99 -35.60 -8.35
CA ALA A 20 -5.55 -35.24 -9.65
C ALA A 20 -5.44 -33.72 -9.87
N ILE A 21 -5.05 -33.33 -11.08
CA ILE A 21 -4.81 -31.95 -11.58
C ILE A 21 -3.35 -31.49 -11.44
N LEU A 22 -2.48 -32.22 -12.16
CA LEU A 22 -1.30 -31.63 -12.79
C LEU A 22 -1.75 -31.04 -14.15
N ILE A 23 -2.57 -29.99 -14.13
CA ILE A 23 -2.63 -29.09 -15.27
C ILE A 23 -1.46 -28.15 -15.07
N ALA A 24 -0.47 -28.25 -15.97
CA ALA A 24 0.54 -27.24 -16.15
C ALA A 24 -0.17 -25.92 -16.55
N PHE A 25 -0.68 -25.20 -15.56
CA PHE A 25 -0.82 -23.77 -15.70
C PHE A 25 0.60 -23.27 -15.94
N PRO A 26 0.89 -22.56 -17.04
CA PRO A 26 2.05 -21.70 -17.02
C PRO A 26 1.75 -20.69 -15.92
N SER A 27 2.30 -20.92 -14.73
CA SER A 27 2.66 -19.81 -13.88
C SER A 27 3.54 -18.97 -14.79
N ILE A 28 3.01 -17.86 -15.30
CA ILE A 28 3.85 -16.81 -15.84
C ILE A 28 4.60 -16.33 -14.60
N VAL A 29 5.68 -17.03 -14.28
CA VAL A 29 6.71 -16.53 -13.40
C VAL A 29 7.25 -15.38 -14.21
N PHE A 30 6.81 -14.16 -13.87
CA PHE A 30 7.41 -12.95 -14.41
C PHE A 30 8.86 -12.96 -13.93
N SER A 31 9.73 -13.54 -14.74
CA SER A 31 11.17 -13.35 -14.59
C SER A 31 11.40 -11.87 -14.80
N GLN A 32 11.57 -11.12 -13.71
CA GLN A 32 11.82 -9.68 -13.75
C GLN A 32 13.05 -9.44 -14.63
N THR A 33 12.81 -8.92 -15.83
CA THR A 33 13.88 -8.50 -16.72
C THR A 33 14.34 -7.10 -16.29
N GLU A 34 15.57 -6.74 -16.66
CA GLU A 34 16.06 -5.37 -16.49
C GLU A 34 15.11 -4.34 -17.16
N GLN A 35 14.53 -4.72 -18.30
CA GLN A 35 13.53 -3.91 -19.00
C GLN A 35 12.26 -3.71 -18.16
N HIS A 36 11.74 -4.77 -17.54
CA HIS A 36 10.53 -4.70 -16.72
C HIS A 36 10.72 -3.78 -15.52
N LEU A 37 11.84 -3.92 -14.81
CA LEU A 37 12.21 -3.01 -13.72
C LEU A 37 12.31 -1.55 -14.18
N LYS A 38 12.96 -1.31 -15.33
CA LYS A 38 13.10 0.04 -15.89
C LYS A 38 11.75 0.66 -16.28
N LEU A 39 10.80 -0.14 -16.76
CA LEU A 39 9.44 0.32 -17.03
C LEU A 39 8.71 0.72 -15.73
N SER A 40 8.85 -0.08 -14.67
CA SER A 40 8.32 0.25 -13.35
C SER A 40 8.93 1.52 -12.77
N GLU A 41 10.26 1.70 -12.86
CA GLU A 41 10.92 2.93 -12.42
C GLU A 41 10.41 4.16 -13.18
N ASN A 42 10.28 4.05 -14.51
CA ASN A 42 9.73 5.13 -15.33
C ASN A 42 8.29 5.50 -14.94
N PHE A 43 7.47 4.49 -14.64
CA PHE A 43 6.11 4.71 -14.14
C PHE A 43 6.12 5.46 -12.80
N LEU A 44 6.99 5.06 -11.86
CA LEU A 44 7.10 5.73 -10.56
C LEU A 44 7.49 7.22 -10.68
N GLU A 45 8.39 7.55 -11.61
CA GLU A 45 8.80 8.96 -11.83
C GLU A 45 7.66 9.84 -12.33
N VAL A 46 6.71 9.28 -13.11
CA VAL A 46 5.62 10.07 -13.72
C VAL A 46 4.30 10.00 -12.96
N SER A 47 4.12 8.99 -12.12
CA SER A 47 2.88 8.77 -11.35
C SER A 47 2.69 9.73 -10.18
N GLY A 48 3.70 10.57 -9.87
CA GLY A 48 3.70 11.41 -8.68
C GLY A 48 4.16 10.70 -7.40
N ALA A 49 4.77 9.51 -7.55
CA ALA A 49 5.28 8.73 -6.42
C ALA A 49 6.35 9.50 -5.62
N ARG A 50 7.22 10.28 -6.29
CA ARG A 50 8.22 11.11 -5.60
C ARG A 50 7.58 12.15 -4.68
N THR A 51 6.64 12.94 -5.19
CA THR A 51 5.93 13.94 -4.39
C THR A 51 5.21 13.29 -3.22
N SER A 52 4.52 12.17 -3.47
CA SER A 52 3.83 11.43 -2.40
C SER A 52 4.80 10.90 -1.34
N PHE A 53 5.99 10.43 -1.76
CA PHE A 53 7.04 9.97 -0.86
C PHE A 53 7.58 11.13 -0.01
N ASP A 54 7.87 12.27 -0.63
CA ASP A 54 8.34 13.47 0.07
C ASP A 54 7.31 13.97 1.10
N ASP A 55 6.02 13.96 0.74
CA ASP A 55 4.93 14.32 1.65
C ASP A 55 4.84 13.39 2.86
N VAL A 56 5.02 12.08 2.66
CA VAL A 56 5.05 11.09 3.75
C VAL A 56 6.25 11.35 4.66
N VAL A 57 7.45 11.56 4.09
CA VAL A 57 8.66 11.85 4.86
C VAL A 57 8.51 13.14 5.68
N ASN A 58 7.98 14.20 5.06
CA ASN A 58 7.75 15.48 5.74
C ASN A 58 6.72 15.35 6.86
N THR A 59 5.63 14.61 6.63
CA THR A 59 4.59 14.37 7.64
C THR A 59 5.15 13.58 8.82
N MET A 60 5.92 12.52 8.53
CA MET A 60 6.59 11.72 9.55
C MET A 60 7.57 12.56 10.36
N LEU A 61 8.41 13.37 9.68
CA LEU A 61 9.36 14.25 10.37
C LEU A 61 8.63 15.25 11.26
N ALA A 62 7.60 15.93 10.75
CA ALA A 62 6.83 16.91 11.50
C ALA A 62 6.19 16.27 12.74
N SER A 63 5.56 15.10 12.58
CA SER A 63 4.94 14.37 13.68
C SER A 63 5.95 13.95 14.75
N GLN A 64 7.12 13.44 14.35
CA GLN A 64 8.15 13.02 15.29
C GLN A 64 8.77 14.23 16.01
N THR A 65 9.02 15.34 15.30
CA THR A 65 9.57 16.57 15.90
C THR A 65 8.61 17.19 16.92
N GLN A 66 7.30 17.10 16.72
CA GLN A 66 6.31 17.63 17.69
C GLN A 66 6.45 16.96 19.07
N ASN A 67 6.87 15.69 19.10
CA ASN A 67 7.08 14.94 20.34
C ASN A 67 8.45 15.21 21.01
N VAL A 68 9.31 16.05 20.41
CA VAL A 68 10.63 16.40 20.94
C VAL A 68 10.55 17.72 21.73
N PRO A 69 11.24 17.83 22.90
CA PRO A 69 11.38 19.08 23.64
C PRO A 69 11.83 20.23 22.75
N ALA A 70 11.24 21.42 22.94
CA ALA A 70 11.37 22.54 22.01
C ALA A 70 12.83 22.95 21.74
N GLU A 71 13.66 22.91 22.78
CA GLU A 71 15.09 23.21 22.78
C GLU A 71 15.95 22.20 21.99
N HIS A 72 15.38 21.06 21.60
CA HIS A 72 16.07 19.99 20.87
C HIS A 72 15.54 19.77 19.45
N ARG A 73 14.42 20.42 19.08
CA ARG A 73 13.76 20.21 17.78
C ARG A 73 14.67 20.46 16.60
N ASP A 74 15.38 21.58 16.56
CA ASP A 74 16.26 21.93 15.44
C ASP A 74 17.39 20.89 15.25
N LYS A 75 17.96 20.41 16.37
CA LYS A 75 19.01 19.38 16.34
C LYS A 75 18.45 18.04 15.88
N PHE A 76 17.28 17.66 16.38
CA PHE A 76 16.59 16.44 15.98
C PHE A 76 16.23 16.46 14.50
N GLU A 77 15.61 17.54 14.01
CA GLU A 77 15.27 17.70 12.60
C GLU A 77 16.50 17.57 11.70
N LYS A 78 17.60 18.21 12.08
CA LYS A 78 18.86 18.12 11.33
C LYS A 78 19.33 16.67 11.20
N VAL A 79 19.41 15.94 12.31
CA VAL A 79 19.84 14.53 12.32
C VAL A 79 18.89 13.66 11.48
N MET A 80 17.58 13.86 11.61
CA MET A 80 16.59 13.09 10.86
C MET A 80 16.67 13.38 9.36
N LYS A 81 16.79 14.65 8.95
CA LYS A 81 16.98 15.04 7.54
C LYS A 81 18.24 14.41 6.96
N GLU A 82 19.36 14.45 7.70
CA GLU A 82 20.62 13.81 7.29
C GLU A 82 20.47 12.29 7.15
N PHE A 83 19.77 11.63 8.08
CA PHE A 83 19.52 10.19 8.04
C PHE A 83 18.62 9.81 6.86
N PHE A 84 17.52 10.52 6.66
CA PHE A 84 16.59 10.26 5.55
C PHE A 84 17.25 10.48 4.19
N ALA A 85 18.05 11.53 4.03
CA ALA A 85 18.80 11.75 2.80
C ALA A 85 19.74 10.56 2.48
N LYS A 86 20.33 9.92 3.50
CA LYS A 86 21.29 8.81 3.34
C LYS A 86 20.65 7.45 3.10
N TYR A 87 19.45 7.19 3.60
CA TYR A 87 18.89 5.82 3.63
C TYR A 87 17.42 5.74 3.21
N PHE A 88 16.69 6.84 3.30
CA PHE A 88 15.25 6.88 3.14
C PHE A 88 14.85 8.01 2.17
N SER A 89 15.56 8.11 1.05
CA SER A 89 15.20 8.97 -0.06
C SER A 89 14.50 8.16 -1.14
N PHE A 90 13.68 8.84 -1.94
CA PHE A 90 12.99 8.20 -3.06
C PHE A 90 13.99 7.51 -3.99
N ASP A 91 15.12 8.13 -4.30
CA ASP A 91 16.12 7.56 -5.21
C ASP A 91 16.75 6.25 -4.69
N ILE A 92 16.93 6.13 -3.37
CA ILE A 92 17.47 4.92 -2.73
C ILE A 92 16.42 3.80 -2.73
N LEU A 93 15.16 4.13 -2.50
CA LEU A 93 14.09 3.14 -2.36
C LEU A 93 13.39 2.81 -3.68
N LYS A 94 13.49 3.67 -4.69
CA LYS A 94 12.83 3.51 -6.00
C LYS A 94 13.07 2.14 -6.63
N PRO A 95 14.29 1.57 -6.67
CA PRO A 95 14.48 0.23 -7.26
C PRO A 95 13.69 -0.86 -6.51
N LYS A 96 13.57 -0.74 -5.18
CA LYS A 96 12.80 -1.69 -4.37
C LYS A 96 11.30 -1.53 -4.59
N ILE A 97 10.83 -0.29 -4.71
CA ILE A 97 9.42 0.00 -5.02
C ILE A 97 9.09 -0.46 -6.44
N ALA A 98 9.97 -0.18 -7.41
CA ALA A 98 9.81 -0.61 -8.80
C ALA A 98 9.69 -2.13 -8.93
N LYS A 99 10.43 -2.87 -8.10
CA LYS A 99 10.30 -4.33 -8.00
C LYS A 99 8.87 -4.76 -7.65
N ILE A 100 8.25 -4.14 -6.65
CA ILE A 100 6.86 -4.42 -6.25
C ILE A 100 5.92 -4.19 -7.44
N TYR A 101 6.07 -3.08 -8.15
CA TYR A 101 5.24 -2.81 -9.34
C TYR A 101 5.52 -3.76 -10.50
N ALA A 102 6.76 -4.21 -10.68
CA ALA A 102 7.09 -5.21 -11.70
C ALA A 102 6.50 -6.58 -11.38
N ASP A 103 6.31 -6.92 -10.09
CA ASP A 103 5.66 -8.15 -9.67
C ASP A 103 4.14 -8.15 -9.94
N GLU A 104 3.50 -6.98 -9.86
CA GLU A 104 2.03 -6.85 -9.94
C GLU A 104 1.51 -6.47 -11.34
N PHE A 105 2.34 -5.82 -12.17
CA PHE A 105 1.91 -5.31 -13.47
C PHE A 105 2.81 -5.83 -14.58
N SER A 106 2.20 -6.24 -15.70
CA SER A 106 2.94 -6.59 -16.90
C SER A 106 3.65 -5.37 -17.52
N GLU A 107 4.65 -5.62 -18.36
CA GLU A 107 5.34 -4.54 -19.09
C GLU A 107 4.38 -3.68 -19.93
N LYS A 108 3.32 -4.29 -20.49
CA LYS A 108 2.32 -3.57 -21.29
C LYS A 108 1.52 -2.62 -20.39
N GLU A 109 1.04 -3.09 -19.25
CA GLU A 109 0.27 -2.27 -18.31
C GLU A 109 1.11 -1.12 -17.76
N LEU A 110 2.38 -1.36 -17.42
CA LEU A 110 3.30 -0.30 -16.98
C LEU A 110 3.52 0.76 -18.06
N LYS A 111 3.62 0.37 -19.33
CA LYS A 111 3.70 1.31 -20.47
C LYS A 111 2.40 2.12 -20.60
N ASP A 112 1.25 1.47 -20.56
CA ASP A 112 -0.06 2.12 -20.68
C ASP A 112 -0.28 3.12 -19.53
N LEU A 113 0.03 2.72 -18.30
CA LEU A 113 -0.01 3.58 -17.12
C LEU A 113 0.94 4.77 -17.26
N THR A 114 2.18 4.54 -17.71
CA THR A 114 3.16 5.61 -17.94
C THR A 114 2.65 6.63 -18.95
N VAL A 115 2.04 6.19 -20.05
CA VAL A 115 1.44 7.07 -21.06
C VAL A 115 0.33 7.91 -20.44
N PHE A 116 -0.57 7.28 -19.67
CA PHE A 116 -1.66 7.98 -19.01
C PHE A 116 -1.15 9.04 -18.03
N TYR A 117 -0.26 8.69 -17.11
CA TYR A 117 0.26 9.62 -16.10
C TYR A 117 1.14 10.75 -16.68
N ARG A 118 1.68 10.58 -17.89
CA ARG A 118 2.34 11.67 -18.63
C ARG A 118 1.36 12.66 -19.27
N SER A 119 0.12 12.28 -19.50
CA SER A 119 -0.91 13.18 -20.05
C SER A 119 -1.28 14.28 -19.05
N GLU A 120 -1.80 15.40 -19.55
CA GLU A 120 -2.26 16.50 -18.68
C GLU A 120 -3.37 16.06 -17.72
N THR A 121 -4.28 15.20 -18.19
CA THR A 121 -5.32 14.61 -17.34
C THR A 121 -4.73 13.68 -16.28
N GLY A 122 -3.76 12.84 -16.62
CA GLY A 122 -3.10 11.92 -15.69
C GLY A 122 -2.31 12.67 -14.60
N LYS A 123 -1.53 13.69 -14.97
CA LYS A 123 -0.85 14.57 -14.01
C LYS A 123 -1.84 15.28 -13.09
N LYS A 124 -2.94 15.80 -13.65
CA LYS A 124 -4.01 16.43 -12.86
C LYS A 124 -4.63 15.44 -11.89
N LEU A 125 -4.89 14.21 -12.31
CA LEU A 125 -5.40 13.17 -11.43
C LEU A 125 -4.40 12.89 -10.30
N ALA A 126 -3.13 12.60 -10.61
CA ALA A 126 -2.08 12.34 -9.62
C ALA A 126 -1.99 13.45 -8.55
N SER A 127 -1.99 14.73 -8.96
CA SER A 127 -1.94 15.86 -8.04
C SER A 127 -3.23 16.07 -7.22
N LYS A 128 -4.36 15.49 -7.63
CA LYS A 128 -5.67 15.64 -6.97
C LYS A 128 -6.09 14.43 -6.15
N LEU A 129 -5.47 13.26 -6.32
CA LEU A 129 -5.83 12.05 -5.58
C LEU A 129 -5.89 12.28 -4.06
N GLY A 130 -4.85 12.86 -3.47
CA GLY A 130 -4.84 13.17 -2.02
C GLY A 130 -5.98 14.10 -1.58
N PHE A 131 -6.27 15.14 -2.36
CA PHE A 131 -7.39 16.06 -2.09
C PHE A 131 -8.75 15.36 -2.17
N LEU A 132 -8.95 14.52 -3.21
CA LEU A 132 -10.18 13.77 -3.41
C LEU A 132 -10.39 12.74 -2.29
N THR A 133 -9.35 12.01 -1.90
CA THR A 133 -9.40 11.06 -0.77
C THR A 133 -9.76 11.78 0.52
N LYS A 134 -9.14 12.94 0.81
CA LYS A 134 -9.48 13.75 1.99
C LYS A 134 -10.95 14.18 1.97
N LYS A 135 -11.44 14.68 0.84
CA LYS A 135 -12.86 15.06 0.67
C LYS A 135 -13.80 13.88 0.88
N GLY A 136 -13.45 12.69 0.36
CA GLY A 136 -14.22 11.47 0.60
C GLY A 136 -14.30 11.09 2.07
N MET A 137 -13.17 11.17 2.80
CA MET A 137 -13.16 10.92 4.25
C MET A 137 -13.98 11.95 5.04
N GLU A 138 -13.90 13.24 4.70
CA GLU A 138 -14.71 14.30 5.32
C GLU A 138 -16.21 14.00 5.17
N ILE A 139 -16.65 13.60 3.98
CA ILE A 139 -18.05 13.21 3.73
C ILE A 139 -18.45 12.03 4.63
N GLY A 140 -17.64 10.96 4.65
CA GLY A 140 -17.93 9.78 5.48
C GLY A 140 -18.01 10.12 6.97
N GLN A 141 -17.12 10.99 7.47
CA GLN A 141 -17.16 11.47 8.84
C GLN A 141 -18.46 12.24 9.14
N ILE A 142 -18.84 13.18 8.26
CA ILE A 142 -20.09 13.94 8.39
C ILE A 142 -21.29 13.00 8.43
N THR A 143 -21.36 12.04 7.50
CA THR A 143 -22.47 11.07 7.44
C THR A 143 -22.60 10.26 8.74
N VAL A 144 -21.48 9.79 9.32
CA VAL A 144 -21.51 9.10 10.61
C VAL A 144 -21.98 10.03 11.73
N GLN A 145 -21.54 11.30 11.75
CA GLN A 145 -21.98 12.26 12.76
C GLN A 145 -23.48 12.58 12.67
N GLU A 146 -24.02 12.69 11.46
CA GLU A 146 -25.46 12.90 11.20
C GLU A 146 -26.31 11.73 11.73
N HIS A 147 -25.77 10.50 11.73
CA HIS A 147 -26.47 9.27 12.13
C HIS A 147 -25.99 8.69 13.47
N LYS A 148 -25.24 9.48 14.27
CA LYS A 148 -24.58 8.99 15.49
C LYS A 148 -25.54 8.38 16.52
N ASP A 149 -26.76 8.91 16.61
CA ASP A 149 -27.75 8.46 17.60
C ASP A 149 -28.34 7.10 17.22
N GLU A 150 -28.57 6.89 15.92
CA GLU A 150 -28.99 5.60 15.38
C GLU A 150 -27.89 4.54 15.58
N LEU A 151 -26.65 4.89 15.23
CA LEU A 151 -25.50 4.02 15.47
C LEU A 151 -25.36 3.64 16.96
N THR A 152 -25.57 4.59 17.87
CA THR A 152 -25.53 4.33 19.32
C THR A 152 -26.61 3.33 19.74
N LYS A 153 -27.85 3.46 19.22
CA LYS A 153 -28.94 2.50 19.49
C LYS A 153 -28.63 1.12 18.93
N MET A 154 -28.05 1.03 17.74
CA MET A 154 -27.63 -0.25 17.15
C MET A 154 -26.58 -0.94 18.02
N ILE A 155 -25.55 -0.22 18.45
CA ILE A 155 -24.51 -0.75 19.35
C ILE A 155 -25.12 -1.23 20.67
N GLN A 156 -26.03 -0.45 21.26
CA GLN A 156 -26.73 -0.83 22.49
C GLN A 156 -27.59 -2.09 22.30
N SER A 157 -28.25 -2.26 21.15
CA SER A 157 -29.07 -3.44 20.87
C SER A 157 -28.24 -4.71 20.69
N GLU A 158 -27.04 -4.61 20.11
CA GLU A 158 -26.18 -5.76 19.84
C GLU A 158 -25.28 -6.13 21.03
N PHE A 159 -24.83 -5.14 21.80
CA PHE A 159 -23.83 -5.33 22.86
C PHE A 159 -24.31 -4.89 24.26
N GLY A 160 -25.53 -4.37 24.38
CA GLY A 160 -26.13 -4.05 25.67
C GLY A 160 -26.62 -5.31 26.37
N GLN A 161 -26.11 -5.54 27.59
CA GLN A 161 -26.82 -6.32 28.61
C GLN A 161 -27.92 -5.45 29.23
#